data_AF-A0A8H7EQA1-F1
#
_entry.id   AF-A0A8H7EQA1-F1
#
_cell.length_a   1.000
_cell.length_b   1.000
_cell.length_c   1.000
_cell.angle_alpha   90.00
_cell.angle_beta   90.00
_cell.angle_gamma   90.00
#
_symmetry.space_group_name_H-M   'P 1'
#
loop_
_entity.id
_entity.type
_entity.pdbx_description
1 polymer ?
#
loop_
_entity_poly.entity_id
_entity_poly.type
_entity_poly.pdbx_seq_one_letter_code
_entity_poly.pdbx_strand_id
1 'polypeptide(L)'
;MLRTSFLGLARRLTAGPAWTRTMSTSAATASKVEAATKTEAQVEEEQPVTRTTFALPNTFAADLHLPKQLTTSLEPYAGRSLASFNNPHTAYKRLNSILFANNVRRELRANMYYEKPNVARRRKNIERNRKLFGAMVRKKVGLIMQMKQRGM
;
A
#
# COMPACT_ATOMS: atom_id res chain seq x y z
N MET A 1 30.86 -35.35 -49.69
CA MET A 1 31.70 -35.12 -48.50
C MET A 1 32.45 -33.82 -48.66
N LEU A 2 32.11 -32.76 -47.91
CA LEU A 2 32.98 -31.60 -47.70
C LEU A 2 32.73 -31.08 -46.29
N ARG A 3 33.76 -31.17 -45.45
CA ARG A 3 33.81 -30.61 -44.10
C ARG A 3 34.32 -29.18 -44.22
N THR A 4 33.57 -28.21 -43.72
CA THR A 4 34.07 -26.86 -43.45
C THR A 4 33.80 -26.54 -41.99
N SER A 5 34.80 -26.81 -41.17
CA SER A 5 34.96 -26.33 -39.82
C SER A 5 35.38 -24.87 -39.83
N PHE A 6 34.54 -23.98 -39.30
CA PHE A 6 34.98 -22.69 -38.78
C PHE A 6 34.78 -22.69 -37.27
N LEU A 7 35.90 -22.88 -36.57
CA LEU A 7 36.05 -22.52 -35.18
C LEU A 7 35.94 -21.00 -35.01
N GLY A 8 35.37 -20.60 -33.88
CA GLY A 8 35.77 -19.37 -33.21
C GLY A 8 34.79 -18.21 -33.38
N LEU A 9 33.87 -18.07 -32.42
CA LEU A 9 33.65 -16.79 -31.73
C LEU A 9 32.92 -17.06 -30.41
N ALA A 10 33.66 -17.57 -29.42
CA ALA A 10 33.20 -17.62 -28.04
C ALA A 10 33.22 -16.19 -27.46
N ARG A 11 32.14 -15.42 -27.67
CA ARG A 11 31.92 -14.18 -26.92
C ARG A 11 31.42 -14.54 -25.53
N ARG A 12 32.39 -14.65 -24.63
CA ARG A 12 32.27 -14.68 -23.18
C ARG A 12 31.49 -13.44 -22.73
N LEU A 13 30.18 -13.57 -22.50
CA LEU A 13 29.40 -12.51 -21.88
C LEU A 13 29.89 -12.37 -20.45
N THR A 14 30.60 -11.27 -20.21
CA THR A 14 31.06 -10.84 -18.89
C THR A 14 29.83 -10.63 -18.02
N ALA A 15 29.79 -11.29 -16.87
CA ALA A 15 28.78 -11.06 -15.85
C ALA A 15 28.82 -9.57 -15.43
N GLY A 16 27.74 -8.84 -15.72
CA GLY A 16 27.53 -7.49 -15.20
C GLY A 16 27.32 -7.53 -13.68
N PRO A 17 27.66 -6.46 -12.96
CA PRO A 17 27.70 -6.46 -11.50
C PRO A 17 26.33 -6.77 -10.90
N ALA A 18 26.32 -7.75 -9.98
CA ALA A 18 25.19 -8.07 -9.15
C ALA A 18 24.75 -6.83 -8.37
N TRP A 19 23.57 -6.31 -8.67
CA TRP A 19 22.91 -5.32 -7.82
C TRP A 19 22.52 -5.99 -6.50
N THR A 20 23.40 -5.90 -5.51
CA THR A 20 23.04 -6.14 -4.12
C THR A 20 22.08 -5.02 -3.70
N ARG A 21 20.80 -5.37 -3.58
CA ARG A 21 19.81 -4.49 -2.97
C ARG A 21 20.07 -4.50 -1.47
N THR A 22 20.79 -3.52 -0.97
CA THR A 22 20.90 -3.24 0.46
C THR A 22 19.52 -2.84 0.97
N MET A 23 18.93 -3.68 1.81
CA MET A 23 17.68 -3.36 2.52
C MET A 23 18.00 -2.31 3.58
N SER A 24 17.63 -1.05 3.30
CA SER A 24 17.68 0.02 4.28
C SER A 24 16.48 -0.10 5.21
N THR A 25 16.69 -0.64 6.42
CA THR A 25 15.75 -0.50 7.53
C THR A 25 15.86 0.93 8.06
N SER A 26 14.89 1.78 7.74
CA SER A 26 14.73 3.06 8.45
C SER A 26 14.28 2.75 9.87
N ALA A 27 15.24 2.77 10.79
CA ALA A 27 14.98 2.81 12.22
C ALA A 27 14.21 4.09 12.56
N ALA A 28 13.16 3.95 13.36
CA ALA A 28 12.37 5.03 13.90
C ALA A 28 13.26 5.99 14.70
N THR A 29 13.29 7.27 14.31
CA THR A 29 13.82 8.35 15.12
C THR A 29 12.76 8.75 16.14
N ALA A 30 12.87 8.18 17.34
CA ALA A 30 12.22 8.70 18.53
C ALA A 30 12.91 10.02 18.92
N SER A 31 12.29 11.16 18.59
CA SER A 31 12.72 12.46 19.08
C SER A 31 12.27 12.64 20.53
N LYS A 32 13.22 12.32 21.41
CA LYS A 32 13.36 12.75 22.79
C LYS A 32 13.28 14.29 22.88
N VAL A 33 12.30 14.81 23.62
CA VAL A 33 12.25 16.21 24.08
C VAL A 33 12.34 16.18 25.61
N GLU A 34 13.58 16.16 26.09
CA GLU A 34 13.92 16.57 27.45
C GLU A 34 14.19 18.07 27.40
N ALA A 35 13.39 18.86 28.12
CA ALA A 35 13.72 20.23 28.47
C ALA A 35 13.53 20.39 29.97
N ALA A 36 14.65 20.25 30.68
CA ALA A 36 14.79 20.55 32.09
C ALA A 36 15.11 22.05 32.26
N THR A 37 14.45 22.70 33.22
CA THR A 37 14.94 23.92 33.87
C THR A 37 14.88 23.73 35.38
N LYS A 38 16.08 23.73 35.98
CA LYS A 38 16.43 24.05 37.39
C LYS A 38 15.78 25.39 37.82
N THR A 39 15.53 25.77 39.08
CA THR A 39 16.19 25.52 40.38
C THR A 39 15.31 26.02 41.56
N GLU A 40 15.59 25.52 42.79
CA GLU A 40 15.35 26.14 44.13
C GLU A 40 13.90 26.20 44.68
N ALA A 41 13.56 25.94 45.96
CA ALA A 41 14.26 25.63 47.22
C ALA A 41 13.30 24.99 48.26
N GLN A 42 13.86 24.20 49.20
CA GLN A 42 13.53 23.93 50.64
C GLN A 42 12.04 23.86 51.09
N VAL A 43 11.59 22.89 51.90
CA VAL A 43 11.90 22.68 53.34
C VAL A 43 11.39 21.28 53.77
N GLU A 44 12.18 20.59 54.59
CA GLU A 44 11.82 19.38 55.33
C GLU A 44 10.93 19.73 56.53
N GLU A 45 9.85 18.96 56.75
CA GLU A 45 9.25 18.80 58.07
C GLU A 45 8.82 17.34 58.27
N GLU A 46 9.27 16.77 59.38
CA GLU A 46 9.15 15.36 59.75
C GLU A 46 7.96 15.12 60.73
N GLN A 47 7.19 14.05 60.44
CA GLN A 47 6.50 13.11 61.36
C GLN A 47 5.13 13.54 61.98
N PRO A 48 4.24 12.61 62.44
CA PRO A 48 4.44 11.17 62.66
C PRO A 48 3.36 10.20 62.13
N VAL A 49 3.75 8.93 62.11
CA VAL A 49 2.95 7.72 61.82
C VAL A 49 1.82 7.54 62.83
N THR A 50 0.58 7.32 62.35
CA THR A 50 -0.38 6.29 62.83
C THR A 50 -1.67 6.34 62.02
N ARG A 51 -1.85 5.38 61.12
CA ARG A 51 -3.11 4.68 60.80
C ARG A 51 -2.91 3.81 59.57
N THR A 52 -2.94 2.50 59.79
CA THR A 52 -3.16 1.49 58.77
C THR A 52 -4.54 1.71 58.13
N THR A 53 -4.56 2.43 57.01
CA THR A 53 -5.63 2.29 56.02
C THR A 53 -4.96 1.93 54.70
N PHE A 54 -5.26 0.73 54.20
CA PHE A 54 -4.89 0.32 52.85
C PHE A 54 -5.63 1.24 51.86
N ALA A 55 -5.06 2.40 51.58
CA ALA A 55 -5.51 3.25 50.49
C ALA A 55 -5.06 2.57 49.19
N LEU A 56 -6.00 1.92 48.50
CA LEU A 56 -5.80 1.49 47.13
C LEU A 56 -5.31 2.71 46.33
N PRO A 57 -4.22 2.60 45.53
CA PRO A 57 -3.82 3.71 44.70
C PRO A 57 -4.97 4.03 43.76
N ASN A 58 -5.50 5.26 43.87
CA ASN A 58 -6.53 5.80 42.98
C ASN A 58 -5.98 6.08 41.56
N THR A 59 -5.04 5.24 41.10
CA THR A 59 -4.36 5.32 39.81
C THR A 59 -5.12 4.58 38.72
N PHE A 60 -6.21 3.88 39.05
CA PHE A 60 -7.06 3.20 38.05
C PHE A 60 -8.26 4.04 37.60
N ALA A 61 -8.58 5.14 38.28
CA ALA A 61 -9.77 5.94 37.98
C ALA A 61 -9.58 6.93 36.83
N ALA A 62 -8.33 7.24 36.44
CA ALA A 62 -8.03 8.20 35.38
C ALA A 62 -8.12 7.63 33.95
N ASP A 63 -8.10 6.31 33.79
CA ASP A 63 -8.07 5.66 32.47
C ASP A 63 -9.46 5.37 31.88
N LEU A 64 -10.54 5.68 32.60
CA LEU A 64 -11.91 5.36 32.16
C LEU A 64 -12.52 6.38 31.19
N HIS A 65 -11.83 7.47 30.86
CA HIS A 65 -12.39 8.55 30.03
C HIS A 65 -11.50 9.06 28.90
N LEU A 66 -10.46 8.31 28.52
CA LEU A 66 -9.85 8.52 27.21
C LEU A 66 -10.78 7.86 26.18
N PRO A 67 -11.29 8.60 25.17
CA PRO A 67 -11.97 7.95 24.06
C PRO A 67 -10.96 6.96 23.50
N LYS A 68 -11.28 5.67 23.59
CA LYS A 68 -10.49 4.58 23.03
C LYS A 68 -10.28 4.95 21.56
N GLN A 69 -9.13 5.53 21.23
CA GLN A 69 -8.83 5.93 19.87
C GLN A 69 -8.80 4.62 19.11
N LEU A 70 -9.89 4.33 18.40
CA LEU A 70 -9.97 3.12 17.64
C LEU A 70 -8.79 3.22 16.67
N THR A 71 -7.91 2.24 16.71
CA THR A 71 -6.87 2.04 15.70
C THR A 71 -7.49 1.63 14.36
N THR A 72 -8.68 2.14 14.04
CA THR A 72 -9.31 2.11 12.73
C THR A 72 -8.49 3.05 11.85
N SER A 73 -7.32 2.57 11.43
CA SER A 73 -6.54 3.24 10.42
C SER A 73 -7.47 3.64 9.27
N LEU A 74 -7.37 4.89 8.82
CA LEU A 74 -8.12 5.37 7.66
C LEU A 74 -7.55 4.79 6.34
N GLU A 75 -6.39 4.14 6.41
CA GLU A 75 -5.67 3.48 5.32
C GLU A 75 -6.55 2.63 4.37
N PRO A 76 -7.38 1.67 4.84
CA PRO A 76 -8.27 0.89 3.96
C PRO A 76 -9.32 1.74 3.22
N TYR A 77 -9.62 2.94 3.71
CA TYR A 77 -10.56 3.88 3.10
C TYR A 77 -9.86 4.90 2.18
N ALA A 78 -8.53 4.98 2.22
CA ALA A 78 -7.76 5.90 1.39
C ALA A 78 -8.03 5.64 -0.09
N GLY A 79 -8.40 6.71 -0.82
CA GLY A 79 -8.77 6.63 -2.24
C GLY A 79 -10.06 5.85 -2.55
N ARG A 80 -10.84 5.48 -1.51
CA ARG A 80 -12.12 4.76 -1.62
C ARG A 80 -13.26 5.44 -0.86
N SER A 81 -12.96 6.52 -0.14
CA SER A 81 -13.93 7.39 0.49
C SER A 81 -14.33 8.55 -0.41
N LEU A 82 -15.50 9.12 -0.13
CA LEU A 82 -16.04 10.30 -0.79
C LEU A 82 -16.51 11.28 0.29
N ALA A 83 -16.26 12.56 0.08
CA ALA A 83 -16.81 13.62 0.93
C ALA A 83 -18.34 13.65 0.82
N SER A 84 -19.00 14.32 1.78
CA SER A 84 -20.46 14.49 1.76
C SER A 84 -20.92 15.20 0.48
N PHE A 85 -21.91 14.63 -0.20
CA PHE A 85 -22.51 15.18 -1.41
C PHE A 85 -23.96 15.58 -1.15
N ASN A 86 -24.39 16.68 -1.75
CA ASN A 86 -25.78 17.15 -1.67
C ASN A 86 -26.76 16.14 -2.31
N ASN A 87 -26.35 15.46 -3.39
CA ASN A 87 -27.15 14.41 -4.02
C ASN A 87 -26.52 13.02 -3.83
N PRO A 88 -27.17 12.10 -3.09
CA PRO A 88 -26.63 10.78 -2.80
C PRO A 88 -26.46 9.90 -4.05
N HIS A 89 -27.33 10.03 -5.05
CA HIS A 89 -27.26 9.23 -6.28
C HIS A 89 -25.97 9.52 -7.07
N THR A 90 -25.60 10.80 -7.16
CA THR A 90 -24.36 11.20 -7.83
C THR A 90 -23.12 10.70 -7.08
N ALA A 91 -23.19 10.70 -5.74
CA ALA A 91 -22.13 10.16 -4.89
C ALA A 91 -21.92 8.66 -5.14
N TYR A 92 -23.00 7.86 -5.18
CA TYR A 92 -22.90 6.42 -5.45
C TYR A 92 -22.34 6.12 -6.84
N LYS A 93 -22.74 6.89 -7.88
CA LYS A 93 -22.16 6.74 -9.23
C LYS A 93 -20.67 7.02 -9.25
N ARG A 94 -20.25 8.11 -8.59
CA ARG A 94 -18.84 8.48 -8.49
C ARG A 94 -18.05 7.44 -7.71
N LEU A 95 -18.59 6.95 -6.59
CA LEU A 95 -17.97 5.91 -5.78
C LEU A 95 -17.78 4.63 -6.59
N ASN A 96 -18.81 4.23 -7.35
CA ASN A 96 -18.75 3.06 -8.21
C ASN A 96 -17.66 3.19 -9.29
N SER A 97 -17.48 4.38 -9.86
CA SER A 97 -16.39 4.65 -10.81
C SER A 97 -15.01 4.53 -10.17
N ILE A 98 -14.82 5.09 -8.97
CA ILE A 98 -13.57 4.99 -8.19
C ILE A 98 -13.24 3.52 -7.88
N LEU A 99 -14.21 2.76 -7.38
CA LEU A 99 -14.03 1.34 -7.08
C LEU A 99 -13.72 0.51 -8.32
N PHE A 100 -14.24 0.89 -9.48
CA PHE A 100 -13.93 0.25 -10.77
C PHE A 100 -12.52 0.58 -11.25
N ALA A 101 -12.12 1.86 -11.22
CA ALA A 101 -10.78 2.31 -11.61
C ALA A 101 -9.68 1.62 -10.77
N ASN A 102 -9.93 1.50 -9.46
CA ASN A 102 -9.03 0.83 -8.51
C ASN A 102 -9.15 -0.71 -8.54
N ASN A 103 -9.97 -1.30 -9.41
CA ASN A 103 -10.19 -2.75 -9.54
C ASN A 103 -10.62 -3.49 -8.25
N VAL A 104 -11.12 -2.79 -7.23
CA VAL A 104 -11.39 -3.34 -5.89
C VAL A 104 -12.33 -4.56 -5.94
N ARG A 105 -13.44 -4.45 -6.66
CA ARG A 105 -14.42 -5.53 -6.80
C ARG A 105 -13.86 -6.77 -7.51
N ARG A 106 -12.90 -6.57 -8.40
CA ARG A 106 -12.25 -7.67 -9.13
C ARG A 106 -11.25 -8.39 -8.22
N GLU A 107 -10.50 -7.64 -7.43
CA GLU A 107 -9.58 -8.18 -6.44
C GLU A 107 -10.31 -8.96 -5.36
N LEU A 108 -11.41 -8.42 -4.80
CA LEU A 108 -12.25 -9.14 -3.85
C LEU A 108 -12.70 -10.49 -4.40
N ARG A 109 -13.22 -10.52 -5.63
CA ARG A 109 -13.63 -11.78 -6.28
C ARG A 109 -12.48 -12.74 -6.54
N ALA A 110 -11.30 -12.23 -6.90
CA ALA A 110 -10.12 -13.06 -7.11
C ALA A 110 -9.56 -13.63 -5.80
N ASN A 111 -9.73 -12.92 -4.68
CA ASN A 111 -9.22 -13.31 -3.36
C ASN A 111 -10.22 -14.13 -2.53
N MET A 112 -11.47 -14.30 -2.98
CA MET A 112 -12.47 -15.12 -2.29
C MET A 112 -12.01 -16.56 -2.07
N TYR A 113 -11.23 -17.11 -3.01
CA TYR A 113 -10.70 -18.47 -2.95
C TYR A 113 -9.22 -18.47 -3.30
N TYR A 114 -8.48 -19.45 -2.76
CA TYR A 114 -7.09 -19.64 -3.10
C TYR A 114 -6.93 -20.07 -4.57
N GLU A 115 -6.15 -19.31 -5.33
CA GLU A 115 -5.72 -19.66 -6.69
C GLU A 115 -4.27 -20.16 -6.67
N LYS A 116 -4.02 -21.39 -7.12
CA LYS A 116 -2.65 -21.94 -7.24
C LYS A 116 -1.78 -21.00 -8.09
N PRO A 117 -0.51 -20.72 -7.71
CA PRO A 117 0.30 -19.68 -8.36
C PRO A 117 0.52 -19.89 -9.86
N ASN A 118 0.61 -21.13 -10.33
CA ASN A 118 0.76 -21.42 -11.76
C ASN A 118 -0.52 -21.12 -12.55
N VAL A 119 -1.70 -21.35 -11.95
CA VAL A 119 -2.99 -21.01 -12.54
C VAL A 119 -3.13 -19.49 -12.62
N ALA A 120 -2.80 -18.79 -11.53
CA ALA A 120 -2.78 -17.32 -11.49
C ALA A 120 -1.85 -16.71 -12.55
N ARG A 121 -0.65 -17.27 -12.74
CA ARG A 121 0.29 -16.84 -13.79
C ARG A 121 -0.29 -17.02 -15.19
N ARG A 122 -0.88 -18.20 -15.47
CA ARG A 122 -1.52 -18.50 -16.77
C ARG A 122 -2.68 -17.54 -17.06
N ARG A 123 -3.56 -17.33 -16.08
CA ARG A 123 -4.69 -16.41 -16.18
C ARG A 123 -4.23 -14.98 -16.48
N LYS A 124 -3.27 -14.45 -15.71
CA LYS A 124 -2.72 -13.10 -15.93
C LYS A 124 -2.10 -12.94 -17.32
N ASN A 125 -1.42 -13.96 -17.83
CA ASN A 125 -0.85 -13.92 -19.17
C ASN A 125 -1.94 -13.86 -20.27
N ILE A 126 -2.97 -14.71 -20.16
CA ILE A 126 -4.10 -14.72 -21.11
C ILE A 126 -4.84 -13.36 -21.08
N GLU A 127 -5.10 -12.82 -19.89
CA GLU A 127 -5.73 -11.50 -19.73
C GLU A 127 -4.89 -10.38 -20.34
N ARG A 128 -3.57 -10.38 -20.10
CA ARG A 128 -2.64 -9.43 -20.71
C ARG A 128 -2.67 -9.53 -22.23
N ASN A 129 -2.60 -10.74 -22.78
CA ASN A 129 -2.64 -10.95 -24.23
C ASN A 129 -3.95 -10.43 -24.84
N ARG A 130 -5.11 -10.76 -24.25
CA ARG A 130 -6.43 -10.24 -24.68
C ARG A 130 -6.49 -8.71 -24.64
N LYS A 131 -5.94 -8.09 -23.59
CA LYS A 131 -5.88 -6.63 -23.47
C LYS A 131 -5.01 -6.00 -24.57
N LEU A 132 -3.83 -6.56 -24.81
CA LEU A 132 -2.91 -6.08 -25.85
C LEU A 132 -3.50 -6.26 -27.25
N PHE A 133 -4.07 -7.43 -27.53
CA PHE A 133 -4.76 -7.70 -28.79
C PHE A 133 -5.89 -6.71 -29.04
N GLY A 134 -6.78 -6.52 -28.06
CA GLY A 134 -7.88 -5.56 -28.19
C GLY A 134 -7.42 -4.11 -28.37
N ALA A 135 -6.29 -3.71 -27.79
CA ALA A 135 -5.70 -2.40 -28.00
C ALA A 135 -5.11 -2.25 -29.41
N MET A 136 -4.42 -3.27 -29.91
CA MET A 136 -3.87 -3.29 -31.27
C MET A 136 -4.97 -3.24 -32.34
N VAL A 137 -6.03 -4.04 -32.17
CA VAL A 137 -7.20 -4.01 -33.07
C VAL A 137 -7.85 -2.64 -33.09
N ARG A 138 -8.11 -2.05 -31.90
CA ARG A 138 -8.66 -0.68 -31.82
C ARG A 138 -7.78 0.36 -32.51
N LYS A 139 -6.46 0.27 -32.37
CA LYS A 139 -5.52 1.17 -33.06
C LYS A 139 -5.60 1.02 -34.58
N LYS A 140 -5.62 -0.21 -35.09
CA LYS A 140 -5.72 -0.49 -36.54
C LYS A 140 -7.05 -0.03 -37.12
N VAL A 141 -8.16 -0.34 -36.45
CA VAL A 141 -9.50 0.10 -36.88
C VAL A 141 -9.60 1.62 -36.86
N GLY A 142 -9.10 2.27 -35.80
CA GLY A 142 -9.06 3.73 -35.72
C GLY A 142 -8.29 4.37 -36.89
N LEU A 143 -7.15 3.78 -37.27
CA LEU A 143 -6.38 4.24 -38.43
C LEU A 143 -7.19 4.08 -39.73
N ILE A 144 -7.81 2.92 -39.96
CA ILE A 144 -8.63 2.68 -41.17
C ILE A 144 -9.80 3.68 -41.22
N MET A 145 -10.45 3.96 -40.09
CA MET A 145 -11.53 4.95 -40.02
C MET A 145 -11.03 6.36 -40.37
N GLN A 146 -9.83 6.74 -39.91
CA GLN A 146 -9.21 8.02 -40.29
C GLN A 146 -8.87 8.09 -41.78
N MET A 147 -8.34 7.00 -42.35
CA MET A 147 -8.05 6.91 -43.79
C MET A 147 -9.33 7.07 -44.62
N LYS A 148 -10.39 6.34 -44.24
CA LYS A 148 -11.72 6.43 -44.85
C LYS A 148 -12.28 7.86 -44.78
N GLN A 149 -12.17 8.53 -43.63
CA GLN A 149 -12.62 9.93 -43.47
C GLN A 149 -11.85 10.90 -44.35
N ARG A 150 -10.57 10.62 -44.63
CA ARG A 150 -9.73 11.41 -45.53
C ARG A 150 -9.98 11.12 -47.02
N GLY A 151 -10.83 10.13 -47.34
CA GLY A 151 -11.13 9.73 -48.72
C GLY A 151 -10.10 8.80 -49.36
N MET A 152 -9.30 8.11 -48.55
CA MET A 152 -8.42 7.02 -48.99
C MET A 152 -9.09 5.65 -48.84
#